data_AF-A0A6C0DJW2-F1
#
_entry.id   AF-A0A6C0DJW2-F1
#
_cell.length_a   1.000
_cell.length_b   1.000
_cell.length_c   1.000
_cell.angle_alpha   90.00
_cell.angle_beta   90.00
_cell.angle_gamma   90.00
#
_symmetry.space_group_name_H-M   'P 1'
#
loop_
_entity.id
_entity.type
_entity.pdbx_description
1 polymer ?
#
loop_
_entity_poly.entity_id
_entity_poly.type
_entity_poly.pdbx_seq_one_letter_code
_entity_poly.pdbx_strand_id
1 'polypeptide(L)'
;MESANTVIVPQETELGMLASSIQEWRRINDEIREFQDQIKERKTKTKALDQIILTIMKKHNIGALDLKATGGRVLTKKSKKQSGLNKKALQEYLSKFFKSEEKATEAMKFINESREVTEVERLAYERPV
;
A
#
# COMPACT_ATOMS: atom_id res chain seq x y z
N MET A 1 -5.49 29.16 53.76
CA MET A 1 -6.26 28.04 53.21
C MET A 1 -5.55 27.61 51.95
N GLU A 2 -4.64 26.65 52.09
CA GLU A 2 -3.89 26.07 50.97
C GLU A 2 -4.81 25.14 50.17
N SER A 3 -4.92 25.42 48.87
CA SER A 3 -5.64 24.58 47.92
C SER A 3 -4.83 23.31 47.66
N ALA A 4 -5.40 22.17 48.06
CA ALA A 4 -4.79 20.86 47.91
C ALA A 4 -4.49 20.54 46.44
N ASN A 5 -3.22 20.29 46.16
CA ASN A 5 -2.74 19.75 44.90
C ASN A 5 -3.14 18.26 44.83
N THR A 6 -4.16 17.91 44.05
CA THR A 6 -4.53 16.50 43.84
C THR A 6 -3.55 15.87 42.87
N VAL A 7 -2.55 15.18 43.42
CA VAL A 7 -1.69 14.26 42.68
C VAL A 7 -2.56 13.12 42.15
N ILE A 8 -2.78 13.09 40.83
CA ILE A 8 -3.34 11.92 40.16
C ILE A 8 -2.23 10.86 40.14
N VAL A 9 -2.29 9.92 41.08
CA VAL A 9 -1.41 8.74 41.11
C VAL A 9 -1.80 7.83 39.94
N PRO A 10 -0.87 7.41 39.06
CA PRO A 10 -1.19 6.44 38.02
C PRO A 10 -1.65 5.13 38.66
N GLN A 11 -2.84 4.65 38.29
CA GLN A 11 -3.35 3.37 38.77
C GLN A 11 -2.48 2.24 38.20
N GLU A 12 -1.92 1.40 39.06
CA GLU A 12 -1.00 0.28 38.81
C GLU A 12 -1.48 -0.70 37.70
N THR A 13 -2.78 -0.67 37.39
CA THR A 13 -3.45 -1.44 36.34
C THR A 13 -3.14 -0.96 34.92
N GLU A 14 -2.95 0.33 34.69
CA GLU A 14 -2.76 0.91 33.35
C GLU A 14 -1.37 0.59 32.78
N LEU A 15 -0.33 0.61 33.64
CA LEU A 15 1.04 0.26 33.25
C LEU A 15 1.17 -1.22 32.88
N GLY A 16 0.45 -2.11 33.58
CA GLY A 16 0.37 -3.53 33.22
C GLY A 16 -0.27 -3.76 31.86
N MET A 17 -1.39 -3.08 31.59
CA MET A 17 -2.07 -3.14 30.28
C MET A 17 -1.20 -2.60 29.14
N LEU A 18 -0.41 -1.54 29.39
CA LEU A 18 0.51 -0.99 28.42
C LEU A 18 1.58 -2.01 28.00
N ALA A 19 2.20 -2.69 28.96
CA ALA A 19 3.24 -3.68 28.68
C ALA A 19 2.72 -4.85 27.83
N SER A 20 1.56 -5.41 28.18
CA SER A 20 0.95 -6.49 27.39
C SER A 20 0.51 -6.01 26.00
N SER A 21 0.01 -4.77 25.89
CA SER A 21 -0.42 -4.20 24.61
C SER A 21 0.75 -4.00 23.65
N ILE A 22 1.91 -3.55 24.15
CA ILE A 22 3.13 -3.40 23.33
C ILE A 22 3.65 -4.76 22.85
N GLN A 23 3.65 -5.77 23.73
CA GLN A 23 4.08 -7.13 23.36
C GLN A 23 3.19 -7.72 22.27
N GLU A 24 1.88 -7.61 22.44
CA GLU A 24 0.91 -8.11 21.47
C GLU A 24 0.96 -7.32 20.15
N TRP A 25 1.06 -5.99 20.22
CA TRP A 25 1.26 -5.14 19.06
C TRP A 25 2.50 -5.54 18.26
N ARG A 26 3.62 -5.83 18.93
CA ARG A 26 4.85 -6.30 18.27
C ARG A 26 4.62 -7.66 17.60
N ARG A 27 4.01 -8.61 18.32
CA ARG A 27 3.70 -9.95 17.81
C ARG A 27 2.87 -9.87 16.53
N ILE A 28 1.78 -9.10 16.55
CA ILE A 28 0.91 -8.89 15.38
C ILE A 28 1.66 -8.22 14.22
N ASN A 29 2.53 -7.24 14.49
CA ASN A 29 3.32 -6.62 13.42
C ASN A 29 4.28 -7.61 12.75
N ASP A 30 4.91 -8.50 13.53
CA ASP A 30 5.78 -9.54 12.99
C ASP A 30 4.98 -10.57 12.16
N GLU A 31 3.78 -10.95 12.60
CA GLU A 31 2.87 -11.79 11.82
C GLU A 31 2.43 -11.13 10.50
N ILE A 32 2.07 -9.85 10.55
CA ILE A 32 1.70 -9.09 9.34
C ILE A 32 2.86 -9.10 8.34
N ARG A 33 4.10 -8.91 8.79
CA ARG A 33 5.29 -8.94 7.91
C ARG A 33 5.45 -10.30 7.24
N GLU A 34 5.36 -11.38 8.02
CA GLU A 34 5.42 -12.74 7.50
C GLU A 34 4.32 -13.01 6.46
N PHE A 35 3.07 -12.63 6.75
CA PHE A 35 1.97 -12.76 5.80
C PHE A 35 2.18 -11.92 4.54
N GLN A 36 2.77 -10.73 4.64
CA GLN A 36 3.08 -9.89 3.49
C GLN A 36 4.12 -10.53 2.58
N ASP A 37 5.16 -11.13 3.15
CA ASP A 37 6.19 -11.85 2.38
C ASP A 37 5.60 -13.06 1.65
N GLN A 38 4.77 -13.82 2.35
CA GLN A 38 3.99 -14.92 1.80
C GLN A 38 3.04 -14.50 0.67
N ILE A 39 2.39 -13.34 0.80
CA ILE A 39 1.55 -12.75 -0.25
C ILE A 39 2.41 -12.35 -1.45
N LYS A 40 3.57 -11.73 -1.22
CA LYS A 40 4.50 -11.29 -2.28
C LYS A 40 5.00 -12.47 -3.09
N GLU A 41 5.37 -13.56 -2.43
CA GLU A 41 5.80 -14.80 -3.10
C GLU A 41 4.68 -15.38 -3.98
N ARG A 42 3.47 -15.54 -3.44
CA ARG A 42 2.31 -16.08 -4.18
C ARG A 42 1.90 -15.19 -5.36
N LYS A 43 1.94 -13.86 -5.19
CA LYS A 43 1.71 -12.90 -6.29
C LYS A 43 2.74 -13.08 -7.41
N THR A 44 4.00 -13.32 -7.06
CA THR A 44 5.08 -13.54 -8.03
C THR A 44 4.86 -14.83 -8.81
N LYS A 45 4.58 -15.94 -8.12
CA LYS A 45 4.26 -17.24 -8.75
C LYS A 45 3.04 -17.15 -9.66
N THR A 46 1.96 -16.53 -9.19
CA THR A 46 0.73 -16.37 -9.99
C THR A 46 0.97 -15.52 -11.23
N LYS A 47 1.74 -14.43 -11.11
CA LYS A 47 2.10 -13.58 -12.27
C LYS A 47 2.90 -14.34 -13.33
N ALA A 48 3.80 -15.23 -12.92
CA ALA A 48 4.55 -16.08 -13.85
C ALA A 48 3.61 -17.07 -14.58
N LEU A 49 2.70 -17.71 -13.83
CA LEU A 49 1.68 -18.60 -14.42
C LEU A 49 0.75 -17.84 -15.37
N ASP A 50 0.28 -16.65 -15.00
CA ASP A 50 -0.56 -15.80 -15.84
C ASP A 50 0.12 -15.52 -17.18
N GLN A 51 1.42 -15.22 -17.19
CA GLN A 51 2.17 -14.97 -18.42
C GLN A 51 2.23 -16.22 -19.32
N ILE A 52 2.48 -17.39 -18.74
CA ILE A 52 2.52 -18.66 -19.47
C ILE A 52 1.15 -18.95 -20.07
N ILE A 53 0.09 -18.90 -19.25
CA ILE A 53 -1.29 -19.21 -19.65
C ILE A 53 -1.76 -18.22 -20.74
N LEU A 54 -1.56 -16.92 -20.54
CA LEU A 54 -1.93 -15.91 -21.53
C LEU A 54 -1.17 -16.07 -22.85
N THR A 55 0.10 -16.48 -22.80
CA THR A 55 0.89 -16.72 -24.01
C THR A 55 0.34 -17.90 -24.80
N ILE A 56 0.03 -19.02 -24.13
CA ILE A 56 -0.57 -20.20 -24.76
C ILE A 56 -1.96 -19.84 -25.32
N MET A 57 -2.82 -19.20 -24.54
CA MET A 57 -4.15 -18.80 -24.99
C MET A 57 -4.09 -17.87 -26.20
N LYS A 58 -3.15 -16.92 -26.25
CA LYS A 58 -2.95 -16.04 -27.42
C LYS A 58 -2.42 -16.80 -28.63
N LYS A 59 -1.41 -17.66 -28.45
CA LYS A 59 -0.80 -18.45 -29.53
C LYS A 59 -1.83 -19.32 -30.25
N HIS A 60 -2.80 -19.85 -29.51
CA HIS A 60 -3.86 -20.71 -30.04
C HIS A 60 -5.19 -19.99 -30.26
N ASN A 61 -5.22 -18.65 -30.16
CA ASN A 61 -6.43 -17.84 -30.32
C ASN A 61 -7.63 -18.28 -29.43
N ILE A 62 -7.34 -18.72 -28.20
CA ILE A 62 -8.32 -19.17 -27.22
C ILE A 62 -8.85 -17.96 -26.44
N GLY A 63 -10.12 -17.61 -26.66
CA GLY A 63 -10.84 -16.56 -25.92
C GLY A 63 -11.40 -17.03 -24.57
N ALA A 64 -11.75 -18.31 -24.48
CA ALA A 64 -12.36 -18.94 -23.32
C ALA A 64 -11.93 -20.41 -23.24
N LEU A 65 -11.69 -20.91 -22.02
CA LEU A 65 -11.40 -22.32 -21.76
C LEU A 65 -12.27 -22.83 -20.62
N ASP A 66 -13.10 -23.82 -20.90
CA ASP A 66 -13.94 -24.50 -19.89
C ASP A 66 -13.14 -25.58 -19.16
N LEU A 67 -13.16 -25.53 -17.83
CA LEU A 67 -12.47 -26.44 -16.92
C LEU A 67 -13.44 -27.52 -16.45
N LYS A 68 -13.52 -28.63 -17.19
CA LYS A 68 -14.45 -29.74 -16.90
C LYS A 68 -14.35 -30.28 -15.47
N ALA A 69 -13.15 -30.29 -14.88
CA ALA A 69 -12.92 -30.82 -13.54
C ALA A 69 -13.51 -29.96 -12.41
N THR A 70 -13.68 -28.65 -12.64
CA THR A 70 -14.15 -27.71 -11.60
C THR A 70 -15.46 -27.03 -11.97
N GLY A 71 -15.96 -27.22 -13.20
CA GLY A 71 -17.09 -26.47 -13.75
C GLY A 71 -16.78 -24.99 -14.02
N GLY A 72 -15.52 -24.57 -13.87
CA GLY A 72 -15.09 -23.18 -14.05
C GLY A 72 -14.75 -22.84 -15.50
N ARG A 73 -14.56 -21.54 -15.79
CA ARG A 73 -14.09 -21.05 -17.09
C ARG A 73 -12.99 -20.01 -16.92
N VAL A 74 -11.95 -20.10 -17.74
CA VAL A 74 -10.88 -19.09 -17.86
C VAL A 74 -11.16 -18.24 -19.10
N LEU A 75 -11.09 -16.92 -18.95
CA LEU A 75 -11.35 -15.96 -20.02
C LEU A 75 -10.16 -15.03 -20.23
N THR A 76 -9.75 -14.83 -21.47
CA THR A 76 -8.80 -13.76 -21.83
C THR A 76 -9.54 -12.43 -21.94
N LYS A 77 -9.52 -11.65 -20.85
CA LYS A 77 -10.09 -10.30 -20.83
C LYS A 77 -9.02 -9.25 -21.16
N LYS A 78 -9.34 -8.33 -22.08
CA LYS A 78 -8.54 -7.14 -22.35
C LYS A 78 -9.29 -5.92 -21.82
N SER A 79 -8.65 -5.14 -20.95
CA SER A 79 -9.14 -3.83 -20.53
C SER A 79 -8.09 -2.78 -20.81
N LYS A 80 -8.53 -1.58 -21.19
CA LYS A 80 -7.68 -0.39 -21.25
C LYS A 80 -7.88 0.35 -19.93
N LYS A 81 -6.78 0.67 -19.26
CA LYS A 81 -6.78 1.52 -18.07
C LYS A 81 -5.75 2.62 -18.28
N GLN A 82 -6.05 3.82 -17.79
CA GLN A 82 -5.06 4.88 -17.74
C GLN A 82 -3.93 4.44 -16.80
N SER A 83 -2.70 4.84 -17.13
CA SER A 83 -1.57 4.69 -16.22
C SER A 83 -1.82 5.51 -14.96
N GLY A 84 -1.26 5.07 -13.83
CA GLY A 84 -1.31 5.84 -12.59
C GLY A 84 -0.67 7.22 -12.77
N LEU A 85 -1.26 8.24 -12.17
CA LEU A 85 -0.76 9.61 -12.21
C LEU A 85 0.26 9.83 -11.08
N ASN A 86 1.52 9.47 -11.33
CA ASN A 86 2.62 9.71 -10.39
C ASN A 86 3.28 11.08 -10.64
N LYS A 87 4.16 11.52 -9.73
CA LYS A 87 4.85 12.83 -9.80
C LYS A 87 5.51 13.08 -11.17
N LYS A 88 6.21 12.07 -11.71
CA LYS A 88 6.90 12.16 -13.00
C LYS A 88 5.92 12.29 -14.17
N ALA A 89 4.89 11.44 -14.20
CA ALA A 89 3.86 11.46 -15.22
C ALA A 89 3.08 12.78 -15.22
N LEU A 90 2.72 13.27 -14.02
CA LEU A 90 2.04 14.56 -13.86
C LEU A 90 2.90 15.72 -14.39
N GLN A 91 4.18 15.78 -14.00
CA GLN A 91 5.10 16.81 -14.50
C GLN A 91 5.24 16.75 -16.02
N GLU A 92 5.42 15.55 -16.59
CA GLU A 92 5.49 15.38 -18.04
C GLU A 92 4.21 15.86 -18.75
N TYR A 93 3.04 15.55 -18.20
CA TYR A 93 1.76 15.98 -18.75
C TYR A 93 1.57 17.51 -18.65
N LEU A 94 1.98 18.11 -17.54
CA LEU A 94 1.97 19.56 -17.36
C LEU A 94 2.96 20.25 -18.33
N SER A 95 4.17 19.71 -18.51
CA SER A 95 5.14 20.22 -19.48
C SER A 95 4.58 20.19 -20.90
N LYS A 96 3.90 19.09 -21.27
CA LYS A 96 3.22 18.95 -22.56
C LYS A 96 2.05 19.92 -22.71
N PHE A 97 1.25 20.10 -21.66
CA PHE A 97 0.08 20.99 -21.67
C PHE A 97 0.48 22.46 -21.78
N PHE A 98 1.42 22.91 -20.94
CA PHE A 98 1.92 24.29 -20.96
C PHE A 98 2.93 24.57 -22.07
N LYS A 99 3.44 23.53 -22.73
CA LYS A 99 4.56 23.60 -23.68
C LYS A 99 5.79 24.30 -23.09
N SER A 100 6.03 24.10 -21.80
CA SER A 100 7.10 24.73 -21.02
C SER A 100 7.39 23.90 -19.77
N GLU A 101 8.64 23.49 -19.61
CA GLU A 101 9.09 22.77 -18.41
C GLU A 101 9.10 23.68 -17.17
N GLU A 102 9.38 24.97 -17.36
CA GLU A 102 9.39 25.97 -16.28
C GLU A 102 7.99 26.13 -15.67
N LYS A 103 6.97 26.37 -16.49
CA LYS A 103 5.57 26.47 -16.04
C LYS A 103 5.07 25.18 -15.39
N ALA A 104 5.49 24.03 -15.91
CA ALA A 104 5.16 22.75 -15.31
C ALA A 104 5.80 22.58 -13.93
N THR A 105 7.03 23.04 -13.76
CA THR A 105 7.75 23.00 -12.48
C THR A 105 7.09 23.93 -11.46
N GLU A 106 6.69 25.13 -11.87
CA GLU A 106 5.93 26.07 -11.04
C GLU A 106 4.59 25.48 -10.59
N ALA A 107 3.81 24.92 -11.53
CA ALA A 107 2.54 24.26 -11.21
C ALA A 107 2.74 23.05 -10.27
N MET A 108 3.79 22.24 -10.49
CA MET A 108 4.14 21.13 -9.61
C MET A 108 4.49 21.60 -8.20
N LYS A 109 5.21 22.73 -8.07
CA LYS A 109 5.54 23.33 -6.78
C LYS A 109 4.27 23.76 -6.05
N PHE A 110 3.41 24.55 -6.70
CA PHE A 110 2.15 24.99 -6.15
C PHE A 110 1.26 23.83 -5.69
N ILE A 111 1.11 22.79 -6.51
CA ILE A 111 0.32 21.60 -6.15
C ILE A 111 0.87 20.92 -4.89
N ASN A 112 2.20 20.85 -4.73
CA ASN A 112 2.78 20.21 -3.55
C ASN A 112 2.63 21.08 -2.29
N GLU A 113 2.78 22.39 -2.42
CA GLU A 113 2.63 23.35 -1.32
C GLU A 113 1.18 23.53 -0.87
N SER A 114 0.22 23.34 -1.79
CA SER A 114 -1.21 23.47 -1.50
C SER A 114 -1.85 22.20 -0.93
N ARG A 115 -1.11 21.07 -0.89
CA ARG A 115 -1.64 19.82 -0.34
C ARG A 115 -1.77 19.93 1.17
N GLU A 116 -2.91 19.48 1.68
CA GLU A 116 -3.12 19.36 3.12
C GLU A 116 -2.07 18.44 3.73
N VAL A 117 -1.46 18.92 4.81
CA VAL A 117 -0.53 18.15 5.63
C VAL A 117 -1.30 17.66 6.84
N THR A 118 -1.47 16.35 6.95
CA THR A 118 -2.07 15.71 8.12
C THR A 118 -0.97 15.13 9.00
N GLU A 119 -0.92 15.55 10.26
CA GLU A 119 -0.06 14.91 11.27
C GLU A 119 -0.67 13.56 11.66
N VAL A 120 0.15 12.50 11.63
CA VAL A 120 -0.26 11.15 11.98
C VAL A 120 0.73 10.58 12.98
N GLU A 121 0.27 10.38 14.22
CA GLU A 121 1.05 9.67 15.24
C GLU A 121 1.00 8.17 14.99
N ARG A 122 2.15 7.51 15.12
CA ARG A 122 2.27 6.06 14.97
C ARG A 122 3.30 5.51 15.95
N LEU A 123 3.02 4.32 16.47
CA LEU A 123 4.02 3.55 17.20
C LEU A 123 5.14 3.11 16.25
N ALA A 124 6.39 3.35 16.66
CA ALA A 124 7.58 2.90 15.97
C ALA A 124 8.40 2.00 16.91
N TYR A 125 8.83 0.85 16.39
CA TYR A 125 9.71 -0.07 17.12
C TYR A 125 11.10 -0.04 16.47
N GLU A 126 12.09 0.44 17.21
CA GLU A 126 13.49 0.42 16.82
C GLU A 126 14.21 -0.71 17.56
N ARG A 127 14.95 -1.54 16.82
CA ARG A 127 15.81 -2.56 17.42
C ARG A 127 17.19 -1.91 17.63
N PRO A 128 17.80 -1.98 18.83
CA PRO A 128 19.18 -1.54 18.99
C PRO A 128 20.06 -2.33 18.03
N VAL A 129 20.97 -1.63 17.36
CA VAL A 129 21.97 -2.20 16.44
C VAL A 129 22.98 -3.02 17.24
#